data_AF-B6H1Z9-F1
#
_entry.id   AF-B6H1Z9-F1
#
_cell.length_a   1.000
_cell.length_b   1.000
_cell.length_c   1.000
_cell.angle_alpha   90.00
_cell.angle_beta   90.00
_cell.angle_gamma   90.00
#
_symmetry.space_group_name_H-M   'P 1'
#
loop_
_entity.id
_entity.type
_entity.pdbx_description
1 polymer ?
#
loop_
_entity_poly.entity_id
_entity_poly.type
_entity_poly.pdbx_seq_one_letter_code
_entity_poly.pdbx_strand_id
1 'polypeptide(L)'
;MLAVSGTDTLVQRASQSSAYMSSPSMSTRAATCNGHSEYCTRSYSNITFIGSHDSAFVGPLPQQNQNIDIEAQLDMGIRYLQVQTHRSVIDENVIELCHTSCLLEDAGPLKEYLETIKNWLDANPNEVVTLLLTNGDSVPITEFGDTFSSSGISNYAYVPSENPLSITDWPTLGDMISSGKRLVVFLDYGADTTKVNFIQDEFAYYFETAYGVTDASFPNCSIDRPSGAAATGRMGIVNHFLDVDVLGIKIPARHEADNTNAATGPGSIGAQAALCAGLYGYAPNVVLADFVDKGDVITAQKNLNGL
;
A
#
# COMPACT_ATOMS: atom_id res chain seq x y z
N MET A 1 -35.51 48.04 -76.95
CA MET A 1 -34.67 46.85 -76.65
C MET A 1 -34.57 46.77 -75.14
N LEU A 2 -35.55 46.12 -74.52
CA LEU A 2 -35.57 44.69 -74.14
C LEU A 2 -34.91 44.49 -72.77
N ALA A 3 -35.80 44.29 -71.81
CA ALA A 3 -35.58 43.88 -70.42
C ALA A 3 -34.88 42.52 -70.31
N VAL A 4 -34.34 42.20 -69.13
CA VAL A 4 -34.79 41.07 -68.29
C VAL A 4 -34.24 41.28 -66.87
N SER A 5 -35.15 41.22 -65.89
CA SER A 5 -34.93 41.07 -64.46
C SER A 5 -34.63 39.61 -64.11
N GLY A 6 -33.54 39.34 -63.39
CA GLY A 6 -33.21 38.03 -62.83
C GLY A 6 -33.23 38.07 -61.30
N THR A 7 -34.17 37.37 -60.69
CA THR A 7 -34.24 37.09 -59.26
C THR A 7 -33.40 35.85 -58.95
N ASP A 8 -32.25 36.02 -58.28
CA ASP A 8 -31.45 34.89 -57.78
C ASP A 8 -31.84 34.56 -56.34
N THR A 9 -32.57 33.47 -56.20
CA THR A 9 -32.91 32.84 -54.91
C THR A 9 -31.70 32.03 -54.44
N LEU A 10 -30.94 32.55 -53.46
CA LEU A 10 -29.87 31.81 -52.79
C LEU A 10 -30.48 30.73 -51.88
N VAL A 11 -30.35 29.47 -52.29
CA VAL A 11 -30.64 28.30 -51.45
C VAL A 11 -29.50 28.15 -50.42
N GLN A 12 -29.79 28.39 -49.15
CA GLN A 12 -28.89 28.05 -48.05
C GLN A 12 -28.74 26.52 -47.98
N ARG A 13 -27.56 25.99 -48.32
CA ARG A 13 -27.18 24.62 -48.00
C ARG A 13 -26.99 24.51 -46.48
N ALA A 14 -27.82 23.68 -45.85
CA ALA A 14 -27.61 23.28 -44.47
C ALA A 14 -26.25 22.57 -44.33
N SER A 15 -25.38 23.14 -43.50
CA SER A 15 -24.14 22.49 -43.05
C SER A 15 -24.53 21.33 -42.14
N GLN A 16 -24.33 20.10 -42.60
CA GLN A 16 -24.43 18.92 -41.73
C GLN A 16 -23.20 18.91 -40.82
N SER A 17 -23.37 19.37 -39.58
CA SER A 17 -22.39 19.15 -38.53
C SER A 17 -22.37 17.66 -38.20
N SER A 18 -21.35 16.96 -38.68
CA SER A 18 -21.05 15.59 -38.24
C SER A 18 -20.68 15.64 -36.76
N ALA A 19 -21.61 15.24 -35.90
CA ALA A 19 -21.31 14.90 -34.52
C ALA A 19 -20.40 13.66 -34.52
N TYR A 20 -19.11 13.85 -34.29
CA TYR A 20 -18.22 12.76 -33.94
C TYR A 20 -18.67 12.24 -32.57
N MET A 21 -19.44 11.15 -32.57
CA MET A 21 -19.61 10.36 -31.36
C MET A 21 -18.27 9.73 -31.04
N SER A 22 -17.54 10.29 -30.08
CA SER A 22 -16.44 9.57 -29.42
C SER A 22 -17.02 8.28 -28.87
N SER A 23 -16.62 7.15 -29.46
CA SER A 23 -16.86 5.85 -28.86
C SER A 23 -16.21 5.86 -27.47
N PRO A 24 -16.89 5.37 -26.43
CA PRO A 24 -16.22 5.15 -25.15
C PRO A 24 -15.05 4.22 -25.44
N SER A 25 -13.85 4.65 -25.08
CA SER A 25 -12.68 3.78 -25.09
C SER A 25 -13.05 2.55 -24.27
N MET A 26 -13.17 1.39 -24.92
CA MET A 26 -13.22 0.13 -24.19
C MET A 26 -11.89 0.05 -23.45
N SER A 27 -11.89 0.38 -22.16
CA SER A 27 -10.76 0.15 -21.29
C SER A 27 -10.43 -1.34 -21.41
N THR A 28 -9.33 -1.65 -22.09
CA THR A 28 -8.84 -3.02 -22.17
C THR A 28 -8.53 -3.45 -20.75
N ARG A 29 -9.33 -4.37 -20.21
CA ARG A 29 -9.10 -4.94 -18.88
C ARG A 29 -7.63 -5.34 -18.78
N ALA A 30 -6.95 -4.89 -17.73
CA ALA A 30 -5.53 -5.17 -17.54
C ALA A 30 -5.29 -6.69 -17.68
N ALA A 31 -4.27 -7.07 -18.46
CA ALA A 31 -3.94 -8.49 -18.67
C ALA A 31 -3.42 -9.15 -17.38
N THR A 32 -2.83 -8.35 -16.50
CA THR A 32 -2.33 -8.71 -15.18
C THR A 32 -2.65 -7.60 -14.19
N CYS A 33 -2.83 -7.93 -12.92
CA CYS A 33 -3.03 -6.99 -11.83
C CYS A 33 -1.99 -7.33 -10.76
N ASN A 34 -1.14 -6.38 -10.39
CA ASN A 34 0.03 -6.67 -9.55
C ASN A 34 0.87 -7.85 -10.09
N GLY A 35 1.15 -7.84 -11.40
CA GLY A 35 1.92 -8.90 -12.07
C GLY A 35 1.21 -10.24 -12.32
N HIS A 36 -0.01 -10.45 -11.82
CA HIS A 36 -0.73 -11.72 -11.92
C HIS A 36 -2.14 -11.58 -12.51
N SER A 37 -2.51 -12.46 -13.44
CA SER A 37 -3.85 -12.44 -14.06
C SER A 37 -4.96 -12.83 -13.08
N GLU A 38 -4.62 -13.73 -12.16
CA GLU A 38 -5.47 -14.31 -11.13
C GLU A 38 -5.91 -13.27 -10.10
N TYR A 39 -5.12 -12.22 -9.91
CA TYR A 39 -5.42 -11.14 -8.97
C TYR A 39 -6.47 -10.17 -9.52
N CYS A 40 -6.66 -10.08 -10.83
CA CYS A 40 -7.60 -9.14 -11.43
C CYS A 40 -9.06 -9.38 -11.04
N THR A 41 -9.42 -10.61 -10.64
CA THR A 41 -10.77 -10.95 -10.18
C THR A 41 -10.86 -11.18 -8.68
N ARG A 42 -9.76 -11.03 -7.93
CA ARG A 42 -9.76 -11.16 -6.46
C ARG A 42 -9.98 -9.81 -5.83
N SER A 43 -10.84 -9.76 -4.81
CA SER A 43 -11.00 -8.60 -3.93
C SER A 43 -9.67 -8.26 -3.27
N TYR A 44 -9.40 -6.96 -3.09
CA TYR A 44 -8.21 -6.47 -2.36
C TYR A 44 -8.04 -7.16 -1.00
N SER A 45 -9.14 -7.33 -0.26
CA SER A 45 -9.20 -8.00 1.03
C SER A 45 -9.00 -9.53 0.99
N ASN A 46 -8.86 -10.12 -0.19
CA ASN A 46 -8.61 -11.54 -0.41
C ASN A 46 -7.29 -11.77 -1.18
N ILE A 47 -6.33 -10.88 -0.95
CA ILE A 47 -4.95 -11.03 -1.40
C ILE A 47 -4.05 -10.97 -0.16
N THR A 48 -3.08 -11.87 -0.11
CA THR A 48 -1.97 -11.78 0.85
C THR A 48 -0.85 -10.97 0.23
N PHE A 49 -0.44 -9.89 0.89
CA PHE A 49 0.73 -9.10 0.52
C PHE A 49 1.88 -9.45 1.44
N ILE A 50 3.08 -9.63 0.89
CA ILE A 50 4.28 -9.34 1.67
C ILE A 50 4.47 -7.84 1.62
N GLY A 51 4.56 -7.24 2.80
CA GLY A 51 4.83 -5.82 2.95
C GLY A 51 6.25 -5.55 3.42
N SER A 52 6.81 -4.43 2.99
CA SER A 52 8.07 -3.94 3.53
C SER A 52 7.78 -3.17 4.81
N HIS A 53 8.25 -3.72 5.93
CA HIS A 53 8.29 -3.01 7.21
C HIS A 53 9.31 -1.88 7.09
N ASP A 54 8.92 -0.68 7.54
CA ASP A 54 9.85 0.43 7.67
C ASP A 54 10.62 0.74 6.38
N SER A 55 9.86 0.69 5.29
CA SER A 55 10.33 0.62 3.90
C SER A 55 11.31 1.70 3.46
N ALA A 56 11.28 2.88 4.09
CA ALA A 56 12.15 4.01 3.77
C ALA A 56 13.54 3.95 4.44
N PHE A 57 13.75 3.09 5.45
CA PHE A 57 15.01 3.04 6.20
C PHE A 57 15.98 2.07 5.54
N VAL A 58 16.73 2.60 4.56
CA VAL A 58 17.55 1.83 3.62
C VAL A 58 19.05 2.06 3.85
N GLY A 59 19.82 0.97 4.00
CA GLY A 59 21.28 1.03 3.98
C GLY A 59 21.95 -0.04 4.84
N PRO A 60 23.24 0.08 5.19
CA PRO A 60 24.01 -0.95 5.90
C PRO A 60 23.97 -0.86 7.44
N LEU A 61 23.33 0.15 8.02
CA LEU A 61 23.39 0.42 9.46
C LEU A 61 22.45 -0.50 10.27
N PRO A 62 22.76 -0.75 11.56
CA PRO A 62 22.00 -1.69 12.38
C PRO A 62 20.51 -1.39 12.52
N GLN A 63 20.13 -0.11 12.52
CA GLN A 63 18.75 0.33 12.67
C GLN A 63 17.95 0.35 11.36
N GLN A 64 18.58 0.03 10.21
CA GLN A 64 17.92 0.10 8.90
C GLN A 64 17.27 -1.24 8.55
N ASN A 65 16.05 -1.17 8.02
CA ASN A 65 15.17 -2.30 7.77
C ASN A 65 15.27 -2.85 6.36
N GLN A 66 15.78 -2.09 5.39
CA GLN A 66 15.82 -2.50 3.99
C GLN A 66 17.22 -2.33 3.38
N ASN A 67 17.55 -3.16 2.37
CA ASN A 67 18.81 -3.02 1.60
C ASN A 67 18.61 -2.28 0.27
N ILE A 68 17.37 -2.17 -0.19
CA ILE A 68 17.01 -1.66 -1.52
C ILE A 68 15.99 -0.53 -1.39
N ASP A 69 16.04 0.41 -2.33
CA ASP A 69 15.14 1.57 -2.36
C ASP A 69 13.69 1.20 -2.71
N ILE A 70 12.80 2.19 -2.61
CA ILE A 70 11.36 2.02 -2.81
C ILE A 70 11.02 1.54 -4.22
N GLU A 71 11.70 2.07 -5.25
CA GLU A 71 11.45 1.65 -6.64
C GLU A 71 11.83 0.17 -6.81
N ALA A 72 12.98 -0.26 -6.26
CA ALA A 72 13.40 -1.65 -6.32
C ALA A 72 12.47 -2.59 -5.53
N GLN A 73 11.95 -2.17 -4.36
CA GLN A 73 10.95 -2.94 -3.61
C GLN A 73 9.67 -3.11 -4.42
N LEU A 74 9.19 -2.05 -5.08
CA LEU A 74 8.03 -2.12 -5.96
C LEU A 74 8.33 -2.97 -7.21
N ASP A 75 9.47 -2.82 -7.85
CA ASP A 75 9.84 -3.59 -9.06
C ASP A 75 9.90 -5.09 -8.81
N MET A 76 10.33 -5.52 -7.61
CA MET A 76 10.36 -6.95 -7.28
C MET A 76 8.99 -7.54 -6.91
N GLY A 77 7.97 -6.71 -6.67
CA GLY A 77 6.58 -7.16 -6.45
C GLY A 77 5.99 -6.83 -5.08
N ILE A 78 6.67 -6.05 -4.24
CA ILE A 78 6.08 -5.54 -2.99
C ILE A 78 5.00 -4.52 -3.31
N ARG A 79 3.81 -4.67 -2.72
CA ARG A 79 2.67 -3.76 -2.95
C ARG A 79 2.07 -3.22 -1.67
N TYR A 80 2.70 -3.49 -0.53
CA TYR A 80 2.34 -2.96 0.76
C TYR A 80 3.59 -2.36 1.40
N LEU A 81 3.60 -1.06 1.63
CA LEU A 81 4.72 -0.36 2.24
C LEU A 81 4.25 0.21 3.57
N GLN A 82 4.90 -0.20 4.66
CA GLN A 82 4.73 0.44 5.96
C GLN A 82 5.93 1.37 6.20
N VAL A 83 5.68 2.55 6.78
CA VAL A 83 6.74 3.47 7.16
C VAL A 83 6.37 4.29 8.40
N GLN A 84 7.37 4.63 9.21
CA GLN A 84 7.21 5.54 10.33
C GLN A 84 7.22 7.00 9.91
N THR A 85 6.33 7.79 10.50
CA THR A 85 6.28 9.24 10.28
C THR A 85 6.39 10.00 11.59
N HIS A 86 7.12 11.12 11.54
CA HIS A 86 7.33 12.01 12.67
C HIS A 86 7.22 13.47 12.23
N ARG A 87 6.95 14.37 13.18
CA ARG A 87 7.05 15.80 12.91
C ARG A 87 8.52 16.18 12.81
N SER A 88 8.89 16.95 11.78
CA SER A 88 10.26 17.43 11.62
C SER A 88 10.70 18.23 12.86
N VAL A 89 11.96 18.05 13.25
CA VAL A 89 12.59 18.83 14.34
C VAL A 89 13.10 20.19 13.86
N ILE A 90 13.03 20.47 12.56
CA ILE A 90 13.55 21.70 11.93
C ILE A 90 12.42 22.57 11.36
N ASP A 91 11.41 21.97 10.73
CA ASP A 91 10.21 22.67 10.24
C ASP A 91 8.94 21.95 10.71
N GLU A 92 8.26 22.51 11.69
CA GLU A 92 7.07 21.90 12.28
C GLU A 92 5.96 21.59 11.26
N ASN A 93 5.97 22.18 10.05
CA ASN A 93 4.97 21.90 9.01
C ASN A 93 5.34 20.72 8.10
N VAL A 94 6.48 20.09 8.31
CA VAL A 94 6.98 18.95 7.52
C VAL A 94 6.81 17.66 8.33
N ILE A 95 6.24 16.66 7.66
CA ILE A 95 6.23 15.28 8.14
C ILE A 95 7.47 14.60 7.54
N GLU A 96 8.35 14.12 8.40
CA GLU A 96 9.57 13.38 8.04
C GLU A 96 9.35 11.88 8.24
N LEU A 97 10.14 11.10 7.53
CA LEU A 97 10.23 9.65 7.73
C LEU A 97 11.38 9.37 8.68
N CYS A 98 11.08 9.14 9.96
CA CYS A 98 12.10 8.94 10.98
C CYS A 98 11.96 7.58 11.66
N HIS A 99 13.08 6.86 11.83
CA HIS A 99 13.06 5.57 12.51
C HIS A 99 13.14 5.81 14.01
N THR A 100 12.02 5.66 14.75
CA THR A 100 11.88 6.02 16.18
C THR A 100 12.01 7.52 16.50
N SER A 101 12.99 8.22 15.92
CA SER A 101 13.18 9.68 16.03
C SER A 101 14.10 10.20 14.92
N CYS A 102 13.92 11.45 14.50
CA CYS A 102 14.73 12.05 13.43
C CYS A 102 16.20 12.30 13.84
N LEU A 103 16.52 12.16 15.13
CA LEU A 103 17.91 12.16 15.62
C LEU A 103 18.60 10.82 15.39
N LEU A 104 17.85 9.72 15.40
CA LEU A 104 18.39 8.38 15.15
C LEU A 104 18.60 8.17 13.66
N GLU A 105 17.53 8.36 12.89
CA GLU A 105 17.57 8.28 11.43
C GLU A 105 16.42 9.08 10.84
N ASP A 106 16.73 9.85 9.81
CA ASP A 106 15.81 10.65 9.02
C ASP A 106 16.02 10.28 7.54
N ALA A 107 15.02 9.64 6.96
CA ALA A 107 14.99 9.23 5.55
C ALA A 107 14.39 10.32 4.63
N GLY A 108 14.13 11.52 5.18
CA GLY A 108 13.65 12.69 4.47
C GLY A 108 12.13 12.84 4.48
N PRO A 109 11.62 13.85 3.75
CA PRO A 109 10.21 14.25 3.85
C PRO A 109 9.26 13.19 3.30
N LEU A 110 8.13 12.98 3.98
CA LEU A 110 7.03 12.13 3.51
C LEU A 110 6.61 12.50 2.07
N LYS A 111 6.67 13.78 1.72
CA LYS A 111 6.35 14.25 0.36
C LYS A 111 7.22 13.60 -0.72
N GLU A 112 8.53 13.50 -0.52
CA GLU A 112 9.46 12.93 -1.51
C GLU A 112 9.26 11.42 -1.67
N TYR A 113 9.00 10.74 -0.55
CA TYR A 113 8.62 9.33 -0.54
C TYR A 113 7.33 9.07 -1.33
N LEU A 114 6.30 9.89 -1.11
CA LEU A 114 5.04 9.82 -1.87
C LEU A 114 5.23 10.15 -3.36
N GLU A 115 6.09 11.11 -3.69
CA GLU A 115 6.42 11.44 -5.08
C GLU A 115 7.13 10.29 -5.79
N THR A 116 8.01 9.56 -5.11
CA THR A 116 8.67 8.35 -5.62
C THR A 116 7.64 7.28 -5.98
N ILE A 117 6.71 6.96 -5.06
CA ILE A 117 5.65 5.96 -5.30
C ILE A 117 4.70 6.42 -6.40
N LYS A 118 4.34 7.72 -6.42
CA LYS A 118 3.51 8.29 -7.48
C LYS A 118 4.15 8.11 -8.85
N ASN A 119 5.42 8.45 -8.99
CA ASN A 119 6.13 8.34 -10.27
C ASN A 119 6.21 6.88 -10.73
N TRP A 120 6.41 5.95 -9.78
CA TRP A 120 6.34 4.53 -10.08
C TRP A 120 4.93 4.09 -10.51
N LEU A 121 3.87 4.55 -9.84
CA LEU A 121 2.48 4.28 -10.25
C LEU A 121 2.13 4.88 -11.62
N ASP A 122 2.68 6.04 -11.98
CA ASP A 122 2.52 6.65 -13.31
C ASP A 122 3.11 5.74 -14.40
N ALA A 123 4.28 5.15 -14.13
CA ALA A 123 4.96 4.25 -15.05
C ALA A 123 4.33 2.84 -15.11
N ASN A 124 3.60 2.45 -14.07
CA ASN A 124 3.05 1.11 -13.90
C ASN A 124 1.52 1.13 -13.73
N PRO A 125 0.73 1.20 -14.82
CA PRO A 125 -0.71 1.45 -14.76
C PRO A 125 -1.55 0.26 -14.23
N ASN A 126 -0.98 -0.95 -14.19
CA ASN A 126 -1.67 -2.18 -13.80
C ASN A 126 -1.41 -2.59 -12.34
N GLU A 127 -0.97 -1.64 -11.53
CA GLU A 127 -0.47 -1.88 -10.19
C GLU A 127 -1.32 -1.13 -9.16
N VAL A 128 -1.61 -1.78 -8.03
CA VAL A 128 -2.29 -1.25 -6.85
C VAL A 128 -1.33 -1.35 -5.67
N VAL A 129 -1.07 -0.22 -5.01
CA VAL A 129 -0.14 -0.09 -3.89
C VAL A 129 -0.90 0.31 -2.63
N THR A 130 -0.48 -0.22 -1.49
CA THR A 130 -0.98 0.15 -0.16
C THR A 130 0.11 0.80 0.66
N LEU A 131 -0.24 1.88 1.34
CA LEU A 131 0.60 2.55 2.33
C LEU A 131 -0.01 2.40 3.72
N LEU A 132 0.81 2.01 4.69
CA LEU A 132 0.51 2.10 6.11
C LEU A 132 1.49 3.07 6.75
N LEU A 133 0.98 4.17 7.30
CA LEU A 133 1.77 5.19 7.97
C LEU A 133 1.58 5.07 9.47
N THR A 134 2.66 5.14 10.25
CA THR A 134 2.55 5.28 11.71
C THR A 134 2.58 6.75 12.12
N ASN A 135 1.86 7.12 13.17
CA ASN A 135 1.67 8.49 13.64
C ASN A 135 1.85 8.62 15.15
N GLY A 136 3.04 8.24 15.64
CA GLY A 136 3.37 8.30 17.07
C GLY A 136 3.31 9.71 17.67
N ASP A 137 3.53 10.74 16.85
CA ASP A 137 3.56 12.14 17.28
C ASP A 137 2.15 12.79 17.30
N SER A 138 1.10 12.03 16.97
CA SER A 138 -0.28 12.54 16.88
C SER A 138 -0.40 13.75 15.95
N VAL A 139 0.32 13.73 14.82
CA VAL A 139 0.21 14.75 13.78
C VAL A 139 -1.24 14.76 13.26
N PRO A 140 -1.90 15.93 13.18
CA PRO A 140 -3.23 16.07 12.61
C PRO A 140 -3.32 15.47 11.21
N ILE A 141 -4.33 14.64 10.97
CA ILE A 141 -4.54 13.99 9.66
C ILE A 141 -4.61 14.97 8.50
N THR A 142 -5.05 16.22 8.72
CA THR A 142 -5.09 17.25 7.67
C THR A 142 -3.71 17.57 7.12
N GLU A 143 -2.65 17.51 7.93
CA GLU A 143 -1.27 17.71 7.47
C GLU A 143 -0.81 16.55 6.58
N PHE A 144 -1.22 15.31 6.88
CA PHE A 144 -1.05 14.18 5.95
C PHE A 144 -1.83 14.42 4.66
N GLY A 145 -3.10 14.82 4.75
CA GLY A 145 -3.94 15.12 3.59
C GLY A 145 -3.34 16.19 2.66
N ASP A 146 -2.78 17.24 3.23
CA ASP A 146 -2.09 18.31 2.51
C ASP A 146 -0.80 17.78 1.85
N THR A 147 -0.02 16.97 2.57
CA THR A 147 1.20 16.34 2.04
C THR A 147 0.88 15.43 0.85
N PHE A 148 -0.11 14.54 0.97
CA PHE A 148 -0.60 13.67 -0.11
C PHE A 148 -1.16 14.45 -1.31
N SER A 149 -1.84 15.55 -1.06
CA SER A 149 -2.36 16.42 -2.13
C SER A 149 -1.22 17.13 -2.86
N SER A 150 -0.22 17.60 -2.13
CA SER A 150 0.94 18.32 -2.68
C SER A 150 1.90 17.43 -3.48
N SER A 151 2.01 16.14 -3.14
CA SER A 151 2.77 15.16 -3.95
C SER A 151 2.00 14.74 -5.21
N GLY A 152 0.69 14.96 -5.23
CA GLY A 152 -0.21 14.57 -6.33
C GLY A 152 -0.61 13.08 -6.32
N ILE A 153 -0.11 12.27 -5.38
CA ILE A 153 -0.41 10.84 -5.30
C ILE A 153 -1.88 10.58 -4.91
N SER A 154 -2.54 11.52 -4.24
CA SER A 154 -3.94 11.40 -3.81
C SER A 154 -4.91 11.20 -4.97
N ASN A 155 -4.52 11.52 -6.21
CA ASN A 155 -5.32 11.22 -7.40
C ASN A 155 -5.58 9.72 -7.58
N TYR A 156 -4.65 8.86 -7.12
CA TYR A 156 -4.78 7.40 -7.11
C TYR A 156 -5.55 6.86 -5.91
N ALA A 157 -5.82 7.68 -4.89
CA ALA A 157 -6.36 7.18 -3.64
C ALA A 157 -7.78 6.61 -3.79
N TYR A 158 -7.95 5.36 -3.36
CA TYR A 158 -9.23 4.70 -3.20
C TYR A 158 -9.92 5.24 -1.96
N VAL A 159 -11.18 5.65 -2.12
CA VAL A 159 -12.05 6.10 -1.03
C VAL A 159 -13.10 5.03 -0.81
N PRO A 160 -13.10 4.32 0.33
CA PRO A 160 -14.15 3.38 0.67
C PRO A 160 -15.53 4.08 0.69
N SER A 161 -16.57 3.37 0.26
CA SER A 161 -17.94 3.90 0.30
C SER A 161 -18.52 4.00 1.71
N GLU A 162 -17.96 3.22 2.63
CA GLU A 162 -18.31 3.15 4.04
C GLU A 162 -17.04 3.01 4.88
N ASN A 163 -17.05 3.47 6.13
CA ASN A 163 -15.93 3.35 7.04
C ASN A 163 -16.38 2.74 8.39
N PRO A 164 -15.96 1.52 8.73
CA PRO A 164 -15.16 0.61 7.90
C PRO A 164 -16.00 -0.05 6.80
N LEU A 165 -15.36 -0.33 5.66
CA LEU A 165 -15.92 -1.18 4.60
C LEU A 165 -15.79 -2.65 5.01
N SER A 166 -16.87 -3.42 4.81
CA SER A 166 -16.83 -4.87 5.06
C SER A 166 -15.73 -5.55 4.23
N ILE A 167 -15.10 -6.59 4.79
CA ILE A 167 -14.13 -7.44 4.08
C ILE A 167 -14.67 -7.91 2.73
N THR A 168 -15.96 -8.26 2.66
CA THR A 168 -16.59 -8.78 1.44
C THR A 168 -16.83 -7.73 0.36
N ASP A 169 -16.77 -6.46 0.73
CA ASP A 169 -17.21 -5.35 -0.13
C ASP A 169 -16.04 -4.62 -0.77
N TRP A 170 -14.80 -5.01 -0.43
CA TRP A 170 -13.60 -4.51 -1.10
C TRP A 170 -13.64 -4.86 -2.60
N PRO A 171 -13.35 -3.89 -3.48
CA PRO A 171 -13.32 -4.10 -4.92
C PRO A 171 -12.22 -5.08 -5.32
N THR A 172 -12.34 -5.64 -6.53
CA THR A 172 -11.24 -6.43 -7.10
C THR A 172 -10.09 -5.52 -7.52
N LEU A 173 -8.86 -6.05 -7.59
CA LEU A 173 -7.75 -5.24 -8.11
C LEU A 173 -8.01 -4.78 -9.55
N GLY A 174 -8.70 -5.59 -10.36
CA GLY A 174 -9.09 -5.20 -11.71
C GLY A 174 -10.02 -3.98 -11.73
N ASP A 175 -10.95 -3.88 -10.79
CA ASP A 175 -11.85 -2.71 -10.66
C ASP A 175 -11.10 -1.47 -10.17
N MET A 176 -10.18 -1.65 -9.22
CA MET A 176 -9.30 -0.56 -8.73
C MET A 176 -8.41 0.00 -9.84
N ILE A 177 -7.80 -0.87 -10.65
CA ILE A 177 -7.00 -0.47 -11.82
C ILE A 177 -7.88 0.22 -12.86
N SER A 178 -9.04 -0.36 -13.18
CA SER A 178 -9.94 0.18 -14.21
C SER A 178 -10.52 1.55 -13.85
N SER A 179 -10.72 1.82 -12.55
CA SER A 179 -11.18 3.12 -12.04
C SER A 179 -10.05 4.14 -11.85
N GLY A 180 -8.79 3.71 -11.98
CA GLY A 180 -7.62 4.53 -11.68
C GLY A 180 -7.42 4.79 -10.17
N LYS A 181 -8.19 4.14 -9.29
CA LYS A 181 -8.08 4.26 -7.84
C LYS A 181 -7.22 3.13 -7.29
N ARG A 182 -5.90 3.31 -7.42
CA ARG A 182 -4.84 2.30 -7.26
C ARG A 182 -3.96 2.48 -6.04
N LEU A 183 -4.33 3.38 -5.12
CA LEU A 183 -3.63 3.60 -3.85
C LEU A 183 -4.59 3.37 -2.68
N VAL A 184 -4.25 2.48 -1.75
CA VAL A 184 -4.96 2.33 -0.47
C VAL A 184 -4.08 2.92 0.63
N VAL A 185 -4.66 3.68 1.57
CA VAL A 185 -3.88 4.36 2.61
C VAL A 185 -4.50 4.11 3.97
N PHE A 186 -3.67 3.65 4.90
CA PHE A 186 -4.00 3.47 6.32
C PHE A 186 -3.08 4.32 7.18
N LEU A 187 -3.60 4.74 8.33
CA LEU A 187 -2.88 5.42 9.40
C LEU A 187 -3.19 4.70 10.71
N ASP A 188 -2.16 4.34 11.49
CA ASP A 188 -2.31 3.55 12.72
C ASP A 188 -3.17 4.29 13.78
N TYR A 189 -2.89 5.58 14.00
CA TYR A 189 -3.53 6.40 15.00
C TYR A 189 -3.86 7.80 14.45
N GLY A 190 -5.02 8.31 14.86
CA GLY A 190 -5.46 9.67 14.51
C GLY A 190 -6.14 9.79 13.14
N ALA A 191 -6.52 8.67 12.51
CA ALA A 191 -7.33 8.69 11.31
C ALA A 191 -8.73 9.32 11.57
N ASP A 192 -9.21 10.13 10.64
CA ASP A 192 -10.51 10.82 10.68
C ASP A 192 -10.99 11.08 9.25
N THR A 193 -11.79 10.14 8.73
CA THR A 193 -12.28 10.18 7.35
C THR A 193 -13.28 11.29 7.07
N THR A 194 -13.72 12.03 8.10
CA THR A 194 -14.53 13.24 7.90
C THR A 194 -13.67 14.43 7.44
N LYS A 195 -12.35 14.37 7.68
CA LYS A 195 -11.38 15.39 7.27
C LYS A 195 -10.56 14.97 6.04
N VAL A 196 -10.07 13.73 6.03
CA VAL A 196 -9.31 13.17 4.89
C VAL A 196 -9.88 11.79 4.56
N ASN A 197 -10.79 11.74 3.60
CA ASN A 197 -11.66 10.59 3.37
C ASN A 197 -10.97 9.33 2.81
N PHE A 198 -9.77 9.46 2.24
CA PHE A 198 -9.02 8.33 1.68
C PHE A 198 -8.01 7.70 2.65
N ILE A 199 -7.66 8.38 3.76
CA ILE A 199 -6.77 7.82 4.79
C ILE A 199 -7.63 7.13 5.84
N GLN A 200 -7.57 5.80 5.88
CA GLN A 200 -8.40 4.98 6.75
C GLN A 200 -7.71 4.72 8.10
N ASP A 201 -8.51 4.44 9.13
CA ASP A 201 -8.03 3.94 10.42
C ASP A 201 -7.54 2.50 10.25
N GLU A 202 -6.24 2.24 10.46
CA GLU A 202 -5.68 0.90 10.38
C GLU A 202 -6.48 -0.08 11.23
N PHE A 203 -6.75 0.24 12.49
CA PHE A 203 -7.34 -0.69 13.47
C PHE A 203 -8.86 -0.86 13.34
N ALA A 204 -9.50 -0.04 12.50
CA ALA A 204 -10.85 -0.32 12.01
C ALA A 204 -10.86 -1.46 10.97
N TYR A 205 -9.78 -1.63 10.22
CA TYR A 205 -9.67 -2.59 9.11
C TYR A 205 -8.79 -3.80 9.40
N TYR A 206 -7.78 -3.64 10.26
CA TYR A 206 -6.77 -4.63 10.57
C TYR A 206 -6.71 -4.92 12.06
N PHE A 207 -6.32 -6.15 12.39
CA PHE A 207 -5.59 -6.45 13.61
C PHE A 207 -4.16 -6.81 13.23
N GLU A 208 -3.26 -6.79 14.19
CA GLU A 208 -1.89 -7.24 13.98
C GLU A 208 -1.29 -8.00 15.17
N THR A 209 -0.29 -8.82 14.88
CA THR A 209 0.53 -9.52 15.88
C THR A 209 1.56 -8.58 16.50
N ALA A 210 2.18 -8.98 17.61
CA ALA A 210 3.24 -8.18 18.23
C ALA A 210 4.43 -7.98 17.27
N TYR A 211 5.04 -6.79 17.32
CA TYR A 211 6.30 -6.47 16.66
C TYR A 211 7.49 -6.60 17.64
N GLY A 212 8.71 -6.46 17.12
CA GLY A 212 9.94 -6.55 17.89
C GLY A 212 10.17 -7.94 18.48
N VAL A 213 9.79 -8.98 17.74
CA VAL A 213 9.91 -10.37 18.14
C VAL A 213 11.38 -10.79 18.07
N THR A 214 11.89 -11.43 19.11
CA THR A 214 13.28 -11.94 19.16
C THR A 214 13.37 -13.47 19.15
N ASP A 215 12.22 -14.15 19.12
CA ASP A 215 12.12 -15.61 18.97
C ASP A 215 11.99 -15.95 17.49
N ALA A 216 13.08 -16.44 16.89
CA ALA A 216 13.16 -16.81 15.47
C ALA A 216 12.19 -17.92 15.05
N SER A 217 11.52 -18.60 15.99
CA SER A 217 10.50 -19.60 15.65
C SER A 217 9.12 -18.99 15.36
N PHE A 218 8.89 -17.72 15.70
CA PHE A 218 7.61 -17.02 15.55
C PHE A 218 6.40 -17.86 16.02
N PRO A 219 6.36 -18.29 17.30
CA PRO A 219 5.43 -19.32 17.76
C PRO A 219 4.00 -18.80 18.02
N ASN A 220 3.73 -17.52 17.74
CA ASN A 220 2.50 -16.85 18.11
C ASN A 220 1.90 -16.05 16.95
N CYS A 221 0.58 -16.06 16.86
CA CYS A 221 -0.23 -15.26 15.94
C CYS A 221 -1.33 -14.48 16.67
N SER A 222 -1.25 -14.34 18.00
CA SER A 222 -2.25 -13.64 18.80
C SER A 222 -2.32 -12.17 18.43
N ILE A 223 -3.52 -11.62 18.54
CA ILE A 223 -3.78 -10.18 18.36
C ILE A 223 -3.06 -9.41 19.47
N ASP A 224 -2.16 -8.52 19.08
CA ASP A 224 -1.51 -7.57 19.98
C ASP A 224 -2.19 -6.19 19.85
N ARG A 225 -2.39 -5.72 18.61
CA ARG A 225 -3.04 -4.44 18.33
C ARG A 225 -4.26 -4.57 17.41
N PRO A 226 -5.34 -3.80 17.69
CA PRO A 226 -5.53 -3.07 18.93
C PRO A 226 -5.86 -4.05 20.08
N SER A 227 -5.43 -3.73 21.30
CA SER A 227 -5.65 -4.60 22.46
C SER A 227 -7.14 -4.91 22.68
N GLY A 228 -7.47 -6.20 22.82
CA GLY A 228 -8.84 -6.66 23.06
C GLY A 228 -9.73 -6.71 21.82
N ALA A 229 -9.20 -6.50 20.61
CA ALA A 229 -9.96 -6.71 19.38
C ALA A 229 -10.27 -8.18 19.10
N ALA A 230 -11.26 -8.38 18.24
CA ALA A 230 -11.56 -9.65 17.60
C ALA A 230 -11.07 -9.62 16.15
N ALA A 231 -10.62 -10.77 15.65
CA ALA A 231 -10.27 -10.95 14.24
C ALA A 231 -11.49 -10.82 13.31
N THR A 232 -12.71 -11.09 13.82
CA THR A 232 -13.94 -11.01 13.02
C THR A 232 -14.13 -9.60 12.47
N GLY A 233 -14.32 -9.52 11.15
CA GLY A 233 -14.53 -8.26 10.44
C GLY A 233 -13.26 -7.45 10.18
N ARG A 234 -12.08 -7.99 10.49
CA ARG A 234 -10.78 -7.38 10.21
C ARG A 234 -9.93 -8.28 9.31
N MET A 235 -9.13 -7.64 8.47
CA MET A 235 -7.96 -8.24 7.86
C MET A 235 -6.86 -8.45 8.91
N GLY A 236 -5.88 -9.32 8.63
CA GLY A 236 -4.77 -9.58 9.55
C GLY A 236 -3.41 -9.13 9.00
N ILE A 237 -2.65 -8.39 9.81
CA ILE A 237 -1.23 -8.11 9.60
C ILE A 237 -0.40 -9.01 10.53
N VAL A 238 0.60 -9.67 9.98
CA VAL A 238 1.59 -10.43 10.75
C VAL A 238 2.91 -9.70 10.69
N ASN A 239 3.38 -9.22 11.84
CA ASN A 239 4.71 -8.63 11.99
C ASN A 239 5.77 -9.75 12.01
N HIS A 240 6.22 -10.16 10.83
CA HIS A 240 7.18 -11.25 10.61
C HIS A 240 8.57 -10.71 10.24
N PHE A 241 9.11 -9.88 11.11
CA PHE A 241 10.48 -9.41 11.04
C PHE A 241 11.14 -9.70 12.39
N LEU A 242 12.33 -10.30 12.33
CA LEU A 242 13.05 -10.76 13.51
C LEU A 242 13.95 -9.64 14.00
N ASP A 243 13.91 -9.37 15.29
CA ASP A 243 14.87 -8.53 15.98
C ASP A 243 15.90 -9.35 16.74
N VAL A 244 17.08 -8.78 16.92
CA VAL A 244 18.03 -9.20 17.95
C VAL A 244 18.12 -8.17 19.05
N ASP A 245 18.16 -8.63 20.30
CA ASP A 245 18.39 -7.78 21.47
C ASP A 245 19.88 -7.63 21.72
N VAL A 246 20.37 -6.40 21.60
CA VAL A 246 21.74 -6.01 21.91
C VAL A 246 21.71 -5.02 23.07
N LEU A 247 21.99 -5.52 24.29
CA LEU A 247 22.05 -4.71 25.51
C LEU A 247 20.73 -3.96 25.83
N GLY A 248 19.59 -4.58 25.53
CA GLY A 248 18.26 -4.01 25.74
C GLY A 248 17.74 -3.16 24.58
N ILE A 249 18.52 -3.05 23.49
CA ILE A 249 18.12 -2.37 22.26
C ILE A 249 17.81 -3.44 21.22
N LYS A 250 16.60 -3.41 20.68
CA LYS A 250 16.19 -4.29 19.59
C LYS A 250 16.55 -3.66 18.26
N ILE A 251 17.18 -4.44 17.38
CA ILE A 251 17.53 -4.04 16.03
C ILE A 251 17.18 -5.17 15.04
N PRO A 252 16.88 -4.83 13.77
CA PRO A 252 16.62 -5.82 12.72
C PRO A 252 17.71 -6.90 12.59
N ALA A 253 17.30 -8.16 12.60
CA ALA A 253 18.19 -9.33 12.51
C ALA A 253 18.61 -9.62 11.05
N ARG A 254 19.32 -8.68 10.40
CA ARG A 254 19.71 -8.76 8.97
C ARG A 254 20.40 -10.06 8.54
N HIS A 255 21.14 -10.69 9.45
CA HIS A 255 21.88 -11.93 9.20
C HIS A 255 20.97 -13.17 9.14
N GLU A 256 19.80 -13.12 9.76
CA GLU A 256 18.80 -14.20 9.75
C GLU A 256 17.73 -14.01 8.66
N ALA A 257 17.71 -12.85 8.00
CA ALA A 257 16.67 -12.49 7.04
C ALA A 257 16.47 -13.51 5.91
N ASP A 258 17.52 -14.22 5.45
CA ASP A 258 17.35 -15.27 4.44
C ASP A 258 16.47 -16.45 4.94
N ASN A 259 16.54 -16.77 6.23
CA ASN A 259 15.72 -17.82 6.83
C ASN A 259 14.34 -17.29 7.25
N THR A 260 14.29 -16.11 7.89
CA THR A 260 13.03 -15.45 8.27
C THR A 260 12.14 -15.24 7.06
N ASN A 261 12.69 -14.69 5.97
CA ASN A 261 11.92 -14.36 4.78
C ASN A 261 11.64 -15.55 3.85
N ALA A 262 12.09 -16.76 4.21
CA ALA A 262 11.90 -17.93 3.37
C ALA A 262 10.42 -18.25 3.13
N ALA A 263 10.11 -18.84 1.98
CA ALA A 263 8.76 -19.28 1.67
C ALA A 263 8.30 -20.49 2.50
N THR A 264 9.24 -21.30 2.98
CA THR A 264 8.98 -22.53 3.75
C THR A 264 10.11 -22.82 4.72
N GLY A 265 9.85 -23.63 5.75
CA GLY A 265 10.84 -24.06 6.73
C GLY A 265 10.62 -23.44 8.11
N PRO A 266 11.32 -23.92 9.16
CA PRO A 266 11.18 -23.38 10.50
C PRO A 266 11.52 -21.89 10.59
N GLY A 267 10.66 -21.10 11.25
CA GLY A 267 10.87 -19.66 11.44
C GLY A 267 10.61 -18.80 10.19
N SER A 268 10.15 -19.41 9.10
CA SER A 268 9.90 -18.73 7.83
C SER A 268 8.52 -18.07 7.77
N ILE A 269 8.33 -17.16 6.80
CA ILE A 269 7.03 -16.55 6.47
C ILE A 269 5.96 -17.62 6.33
N GLY A 270 6.23 -18.67 5.54
CA GLY A 270 5.26 -19.74 5.30
C GLY A 270 4.87 -20.51 6.57
N ALA A 271 5.80 -20.68 7.51
CA ALA A 271 5.53 -21.37 8.77
C ALA A 271 4.63 -20.55 9.70
N GLN A 272 4.94 -19.27 9.92
CA GLN A 272 4.09 -18.43 10.77
C GLN A 272 2.73 -18.16 10.11
N ALA A 273 2.70 -17.92 8.80
CA ALA A 273 1.44 -17.73 8.08
C ALA A 273 0.52 -18.96 8.17
N ALA A 274 1.07 -20.19 8.11
CA ALA A 274 0.30 -21.41 8.33
C ALA A 274 -0.23 -21.53 9.76
N LEU A 275 0.55 -21.14 10.77
CA LEU A 275 0.10 -21.06 12.16
C LEU A 275 -1.07 -20.08 12.29
N CYS A 276 -0.94 -18.88 11.73
CA CYS A 276 -1.97 -17.84 11.79
C CYS A 276 -3.25 -18.28 11.05
N ALA A 277 -3.10 -18.91 9.89
CA ALA A 277 -4.23 -19.47 9.16
C ALA A 277 -4.93 -20.59 9.94
N GLY A 278 -4.21 -21.40 10.70
CA GLY A 278 -4.79 -22.39 11.60
C GLY A 278 -5.63 -21.78 12.73
N LEU A 279 -5.30 -20.56 13.17
CA LEU A 279 -6.03 -19.85 14.22
C LEU A 279 -7.26 -19.10 13.69
N TYR A 280 -7.14 -18.46 12.53
CA TYR A 280 -8.15 -17.54 12.00
C TYR A 280 -8.99 -18.11 10.85
N GLY A 281 -8.56 -19.22 10.24
CA GLY A 281 -9.25 -19.88 9.13
C GLY A 281 -8.98 -19.28 7.75
N TYR A 282 -8.08 -18.30 7.65
CA TYR A 282 -7.65 -17.66 6.41
C TYR A 282 -6.18 -17.24 6.50
N ALA A 283 -5.48 -17.18 5.36
CA ALA A 283 -4.12 -16.67 5.30
C ALA A 283 -4.09 -15.18 5.71
N PRO A 284 -3.05 -14.70 6.40
CA PRO A 284 -2.95 -13.28 6.73
C PRO A 284 -3.01 -12.43 5.47
N ASN A 285 -3.62 -11.25 5.58
CA ASN A 285 -3.72 -10.30 4.47
C ASN A 285 -2.39 -9.60 4.21
N VAL A 286 -1.59 -9.38 5.26
CA VAL A 286 -0.27 -8.78 5.16
C VAL A 286 0.70 -9.56 6.04
N VAL A 287 1.88 -9.84 5.51
CA VAL A 287 3.03 -10.27 6.31
C VAL A 287 4.12 -9.22 6.11
N LEU A 288 4.41 -8.45 7.15
CA LEU A 288 5.45 -7.42 7.13
C LEU A 288 6.81 -8.08 7.36
N ALA A 289 7.81 -7.69 6.55
CA ALA A 289 9.16 -8.23 6.60
C ALA A 289 10.23 -7.12 6.46
N ASP A 290 11.36 -7.34 7.12
CA ASP A 290 12.60 -6.59 6.93
C ASP A 290 13.46 -7.26 5.86
N PHE A 291 14.26 -6.48 5.14
CA PHE A 291 15.18 -6.93 4.09
C PHE A 291 14.46 -7.77 3.04
N VAL A 292 13.41 -7.21 2.43
CA VAL A 292 12.54 -7.92 1.49
C VAL A 292 13.28 -8.51 0.28
N ASP A 293 14.50 -8.04 0.00
CA ASP A 293 15.41 -8.59 -1.02
C ASP A 293 16.01 -9.97 -0.65
N LYS A 294 15.81 -10.44 0.57
CA LYS A 294 16.35 -11.71 1.10
C LYS A 294 15.30 -12.80 1.26
N GLY A 295 15.73 -14.06 1.20
CA GLY A 295 14.86 -15.24 1.44
C GLY A 295 13.80 -15.55 0.39
N ASP A 296 13.70 -14.76 -0.70
CA ASP A 296 12.67 -14.90 -1.74
C ASP A 296 11.22 -14.78 -1.19
N VAL A 297 10.93 -13.61 -0.63
CA VAL A 297 9.59 -13.25 -0.14
C VAL A 297 8.50 -13.37 -1.19
N ILE A 298 8.83 -13.21 -2.48
CA ILE A 298 7.84 -13.23 -3.56
C ILE A 298 7.34 -14.65 -3.81
N THR A 299 8.20 -15.66 -3.67
CA THR A 299 7.75 -17.05 -3.63
C THR A 299 6.84 -17.30 -2.43
N ALA A 300 7.14 -16.73 -1.25
CA ALA A 300 6.25 -16.81 -0.09
C ALA A 300 4.87 -16.18 -0.38
N GLN A 301 4.83 -14.99 -0.99
CA GLN A 301 3.60 -14.31 -1.39
C GLN A 301 2.75 -15.18 -2.34
N LYS A 302 3.38 -15.77 -3.35
CA LYS A 302 2.70 -16.65 -4.33
C LYS A 302 2.08 -17.86 -3.65
N ASN A 303 2.85 -18.55 -2.80
CA ASN A 303 2.36 -19.70 -2.04
C ASN A 303 1.13 -19.34 -1.19
N LEU A 304 1.16 -18.20 -0.48
CA LEU A 304 0.05 -17.75 0.36
C LEU A 304 -1.20 -17.37 -0.44
N ASN A 305 -1.02 -16.98 -1.70
CA ASN A 305 -2.10 -16.70 -2.64
C ASN A 305 -2.50 -17.92 -3.50
N GLY A 306 -1.90 -19.09 -3.29
CA GLY A 306 -2.17 -20.30 -4.06
C GLY A 306 -1.78 -20.21 -5.54
N LEU A 307 -0.66 -19.54 -5.84
CA LEU A 307 -0.08 -19.41 -7.18
C LEU A 307 1.19 -20.27 -7.33
#